data_AF-A0AAD6WNG2-F1
#
_entry.id   AF-A0AAD6WNG2-F1
#
_cell.length_a   1.000
_cell.length_b   1.000
_cell.length_c   1.000
_cell.angle_alpha   90.00
_cell.angle_beta   90.00
_cell.angle_gamma   90.00
#
_symmetry.space_group_name_H-M   'P 1'
#
loop_
_entity.id
_entity.type
_entity.pdbx_description
1 polymer ?
#
loop_
_entity_poly.entity_id
_entity_poly.type
_entity_poly.pdbx_seq_one_letter_code
_entity_poly.pdbx_strand_id
1 'polypeptide(L)'
;MALTSKRQKLAGNARAHIHGSGSSSNTESLPSTPSNLPPIRGRPPKNTKDRKKPVDKELAEKDDHITELKVLISDADTHILRLETSLATLQEAHDALLGKNKTMNTTLSLKRKAETSYSEERTRARKRIRRLERDRDTKAQTSAAAAAHMQSVIETQNSTISSLSFDFATANARLHAYENETHTTALTVALRRTQDLLNGTRQQLYASEKRSKRAQLSYKTTKRAYDELRVWKPTESGEFTNVSRELVRNLSYTGCAAGKVAFAISSCAKAFGIEI
;
A
#
# COMPACT_ATOMS: atom_id res chain seq x y z
N MET A 1 -8.31 16.28 -29.73
CA MET A 1 -8.24 16.74 -31.13
C MET A 1 -7.81 15.58 -32.02
N ALA A 2 -8.67 15.13 -32.93
CA ALA A 2 -8.39 14.45 -34.21
C ALA A 2 -9.63 13.63 -34.62
N LEU A 3 -10.43 14.23 -35.50
CA LEU A 3 -11.55 13.63 -36.22
C LEU A 3 -11.02 12.97 -37.49
N THR A 4 -11.40 11.73 -37.77
CA THR A 4 -11.45 11.13 -39.14
C THR A 4 -12.41 9.93 -39.07
N SER A 5 -13.69 10.03 -39.45
CA SER A 5 -14.26 10.12 -40.80
C SER A 5 -13.67 9.12 -41.80
N LYS A 6 -14.41 8.04 -42.08
CA LYS A 6 -14.31 7.33 -43.36
C LYS A 6 -15.66 6.70 -43.76
N ARG A 7 -16.27 7.32 -44.76
CA ARG A 7 -17.37 6.84 -45.60
C ARG A 7 -16.82 5.96 -46.73
N GLN A 8 -17.57 4.92 -47.13
CA GLN A 8 -17.55 4.26 -48.44
C GLN A 8 -18.94 3.59 -48.58
N LYS A 9 -19.90 4.00 -49.45
CA LYS A 9 -20.02 3.87 -50.93
C LYS A 9 -19.52 2.52 -51.45
N LEU A 10 -20.16 1.75 -52.33
CA LEU A 10 -21.43 1.73 -53.09
C LEU A 10 -21.42 0.37 -53.82
N ALA A 11 -22.59 -0.25 -54.07
CA ALA A 11 -22.94 -1.15 -55.18
C ALA A 11 -24.20 -1.94 -54.73
N GLY A 12 -25.34 -1.95 -55.40
CA GLY A 12 -25.58 -1.85 -56.83
C GLY A 12 -25.67 -3.26 -57.41
N ASN A 13 -26.85 -3.88 -57.39
CA ASN A 13 -27.26 -4.76 -58.48
C ASN A 13 -28.77 -5.02 -58.47
N ALA A 14 -29.43 -4.43 -59.47
CA ALA A 14 -30.76 -4.78 -59.91
C ALA A 14 -30.69 -6.04 -60.78
N ARG A 15 -31.68 -6.93 -60.69
CA ARG A 15 -31.87 -7.99 -61.70
C ARG A 15 -33.34 -8.12 -62.08
N ALA A 16 -33.60 -7.52 -63.24
CA ALA A 16 -34.55 -7.79 -64.31
C ALA A 16 -35.58 -8.93 -64.14
N HIS A 17 -36.85 -8.53 -64.36
CA HIS A 17 -37.80 -9.07 -65.34
C HIS A 17 -37.47 -10.38 -66.05
N ILE A 18 -38.42 -11.32 -65.99
CA ILE A 18 -38.78 -12.17 -67.15
C ILE A 18 -40.32 -12.18 -67.28
N HIS A 19 -40.75 -11.77 -68.47
CA HIS A 19 -42.10 -11.89 -69.03
C HIS A 19 -42.36 -13.32 -69.56
N GLY A 20 -43.64 -13.69 -69.62
CA GLY A 20 -44.18 -14.81 -70.41
C GLY A 20 -45.61 -15.06 -69.93
N SER A 21 -46.68 -14.49 -70.48
CA SER A 21 -47.18 -14.41 -71.87
C SER A 21 -47.51 -15.78 -72.48
N GLY A 22 -48.82 -15.98 -72.72
CA GLY A 22 -49.45 -17.13 -73.40
C GLY A 22 -50.66 -17.61 -72.56
N SER A 23 -51.92 -17.16 -72.73
CA SER A 23 -52.70 -16.90 -73.94
C SER A 23 -52.65 -18.03 -74.96
N SER A 24 -53.58 -18.97 -74.84
CA SER A 24 -54.20 -19.63 -76.00
C SER A 24 -55.55 -20.22 -75.60
N SER A 25 -56.60 -19.44 -75.89
CA SER A 25 -57.97 -19.87 -76.08
C SER A 25 -58.05 -20.71 -77.37
N ASN A 26 -58.57 -21.93 -77.30
CA ASN A 26 -59.11 -22.61 -78.48
C ASN A 26 -60.57 -22.98 -78.24
N THR A 27 -61.42 -22.19 -78.87
CA THR A 27 -62.82 -22.46 -79.20
C THR A 27 -62.85 -23.12 -80.58
N GLU A 28 -63.32 -24.36 -80.69
CA GLU A 28 -63.65 -25.02 -81.98
C GLU A 28 -64.99 -25.76 -81.78
N SER A 29 -66.13 -25.13 -82.05
CA SER A 29 -66.88 -25.13 -83.33
C SER A 29 -67.37 -26.51 -83.80
N LEU A 30 -68.69 -26.73 -83.60
CA LEU A 30 -69.56 -27.64 -84.36
C LEU A 30 -69.47 -27.38 -85.87
N PRO A 31 -69.68 -28.42 -86.70
CA PRO A 31 -70.27 -28.23 -88.02
C PRO A 31 -71.60 -28.98 -88.16
N SER A 32 -72.58 -28.18 -88.58
CA SER A 32 -73.92 -28.52 -89.01
C SER A 32 -73.94 -29.41 -90.26
N THR A 33 -75.01 -30.19 -90.36
CA THR A 33 -75.52 -31.00 -91.48
C THR A 33 -75.42 -30.32 -92.86
N PRO A 34 -75.35 -31.09 -93.96
CA PRO A 34 -76.40 -30.91 -94.96
C PRO A 34 -76.99 -32.21 -95.54
N SER A 35 -78.33 -32.14 -95.64
CA SER A 35 -79.25 -32.94 -96.43
C SER A 35 -78.85 -33.04 -97.90
N ASN A 36 -78.90 -34.24 -98.48
CA ASN A 36 -79.14 -34.45 -99.91
C ASN A 36 -79.72 -35.85 -100.15
N LEU A 37 -81.04 -35.89 -100.39
CA LEU A 37 -81.82 -37.02 -100.88
C LEU A 37 -81.96 -36.92 -102.42
N PRO A 38 -81.78 -38.01 -103.17
CA PRO A 38 -82.37 -38.18 -104.50
C PRO A 38 -83.58 -39.15 -104.47
N PRO A 39 -84.59 -38.97 -105.35
CA PRO A 39 -85.81 -39.77 -105.36
C PRO A 39 -85.70 -40.96 -106.31
N ILE A 40 -86.05 -42.17 -105.86
CA ILE A 40 -86.24 -43.32 -106.76
C ILE A 40 -87.55 -44.05 -106.43
N ARG A 41 -88.42 -44.04 -107.43
CA ARG A 41 -89.72 -44.69 -107.53
C ARG A 41 -89.62 -46.21 -107.38
N GLY A 42 -90.59 -46.76 -106.64
CA GLY A 42 -91.40 -47.92 -107.06
C GLY A 42 -90.74 -49.29 -107.10
N ARG A 43 -90.98 -50.10 -106.05
CA ARG A 43 -91.37 -51.52 -106.16
C ARG A 43 -91.78 -52.09 -104.80
N PRO A 44 -93.00 -52.63 -104.63
CA PRO A 44 -93.29 -53.65 -103.63
C PRO A 44 -92.96 -55.04 -104.25
N PRO A 45 -93.09 -56.19 -103.57
CA PRO A 45 -93.28 -56.50 -102.13
C PRO A 45 -92.37 -57.68 -101.68
N LYS A 46 -92.65 -58.25 -100.50
CA LYS A 46 -92.52 -59.68 -100.10
C LYS A 46 -91.38 -60.08 -99.14
N ASN A 47 -91.81 -60.68 -98.02
CA ASN A 47 -91.13 -61.62 -97.11
C ASN A 47 -89.97 -61.12 -96.25
N THR A 48 -90.32 -60.52 -95.11
CA THR A 48 -89.45 -60.03 -94.03
C THR A 48 -89.21 -61.04 -92.89
N LYS A 49 -89.39 -62.35 -93.12
CA LYS A 49 -89.29 -63.36 -92.03
C LYS A 49 -87.96 -64.13 -91.98
N ASP A 50 -87.27 -64.35 -93.09
CA ASP A 50 -86.07 -65.22 -93.13
C ASP A 50 -84.72 -64.48 -93.27
N ARG A 51 -84.71 -63.14 -93.35
CA ARG A 51 -83.49 -62.29 -93.34
C ARG A 51 -83.14 -61.69 -91.97
N LYS A 52 -83.99 -61.89 -90.95
CA LYS A 52 -83.79 -61.37 -89.59
C LYS A 52 -82.66 -62.09 -88.83
N LYS A 53 -82.58 -63.41 -88.96
CA LYS A 53 -81.63 -64.25 -88.19
C LYS A 53 -80.13 -63.88 -88.29
N PRO A 54 -79.55 -63.52 -89.45
CA PRO A 54 -78.13 -63.14 -89.50
C PRO A 54 -77.86 -61.72 -88.97
N VAL A 55 -78.83 -60.81 -89.09
CA VAL A 55 -78.73 -59.43 -88.57
C VAL A 55 -78.86 -59.43 -87.05
N ASP A 56 -79.74 -60.27 -86.49
CA ASP A 56 -79.92 -60.41 -85.04
C ASP A 56 -78.64 -60.96 -84.36
N LYS A 57 -77.87 -61.82 -85.05
CA LYS A 57 -76.58 -62.33 -84.55
C LYS A 57 -75.48 -61.27 -84.56
N GLU A 58 -75.36 -60.50 -85.65
CA GLU A 58 -74.39 -59.39 -85.74
C GLU A 58 -74.70 -58.28 -84.73
N LEU A 59 -75.98 -58.02 -84.47
CA LEU A 59 -76.41 -57.10 -83.42
C LEU A 59 -76.01 -57.60 -82.02
N ALA A 60 -76.19 -58.90 -81.73
CA ALA A 60 -75.76 -59.48 -80.46
C ALA A 60 -74.23 -59.37 -80.26
N GLU A 61 -73.43 -59.69 -81.28
CA GLU A 61 -71.96 -59.55 -81.21
C GLU A 61 -71.52 -58.09 -81.01
N LYS A 62 -72.22 -57.12 -81.64
CA LYS A 62 -71.96 -55.69 -81.43
C LYS A 62 -72.40 -55.22 -80.05
N ASP A 63 -73.52 -55.71 -79.53
CA ASP A 63 -73.98 -55.40 -78.18
C ASP A 63 -73.02 -55.95 -77.13
N ASP A 64 -72.52 -57.17 -77.30
CA ASP A 64 -71.46 -57.75 -76.47
C ASP A 64 -70.20 -56.89 -76.50
N HIS A 65 -69.74 -56.47 -77.70
CA HIS A 65 -68.59 -55.58 -77.83
C HIS A 65 -68.84 -54.19 -77.20
N ILE A 66 -70.05 -53.63 -77.32
CA ILE A 66 -70.43 -52.39 -76.65
C ILE A 66 -70.37 -52.56 -75.13
N THR A 67 -70.79 -53.71 -74.60
CA THR A 67 -70.71 -53.97 -73.15
C THR A 67 -69.26 -54.09 -72.68
N GLU A 68 -68.40 -54.76 -73.43
CA GLU A 68 -66.96 -54.87 -73.14
C GLU A 68 -66.27 -53.50 -73.17
N LEU A 69 -66.54 -52.68 -74.19
CA LEU A 69 -66.02 -51.32 -74.27
C LEU A 69 -66.49 -50.45 -73.10
N LYS A 70 -67.73 -50.59 -72.65
CA LYS A 70 -68.23 -49.88 -71.46
C LYS A 70 -67.48 -50.26 -70.19
N VAL A 71 -67.15 -51.54 -70.02
CA VAL A 71 -66.33 -52.02 -68.88
C VAL A 71 -64.93 -51.41 -68.96
N LEU A 72 -64.27 -51.47 -70.12
CA LEU A 72 -62.94 -50.88 -70.30
C LEU A 72 -62.92 -49.36 -70.06
N ILE A 73 -63.94 -48.64 -70.52
CA ILE A 73 -64.08 -47.20 -70.26
C ILE A 73 -64.25 -46.95 -68.75
N SER A 74 -65.12 -47.72 -68.08
CA SER A 74 -65.31 -47.60 -66.63
C SER A 74 -64.02 -47.88 -65.85
N ASP A 75 -63.26 -48.90 -66.23
CA ASP A 75 -61.97 -49.22 -65.61
C ASP A 75 -60.95 -48.11 -65.87
N ALA A 76 -60.89 -47.57 -67.09
CA ALA A 76 -60.03 -46.44 -67.41
C ALA A 76 -60.39 -45.18 -66.60
N ASP A 77 -61.67 -44.87 -66.46
CA ASP A 77 -62.14 -43.72 -65.66
C ASP A 77 -61.79 -43.86 -64.19
N THR A 78 -62.00 -45.05 -63.60
CA THR A 78 -61.58 -45.30 -62.21
C THR A 78 -60.07 -45.19 -62.03
N HIS A 79 -59.28 -45.62 -63.02
CA HIS A 79 -57.83 -45.49 -63.01
C HIS A 79 -57.39 -44.02 -63.14
N ILE A 80 -58.05 -43.24 -64.02
CA ILE A 80 -57.81 -41.79 -64.16
C ILE A 80 -58.07 -41.08 -62.84
N LEU A 81 -59.21 -41.33 -62.19
CA LEU A 81 -59.53 -40.76 -60.87
C LEU A 81 -58.48 -41.13 -59.80
N ARG A 82 -57.97 -42.37 -59.84
CA ARG A 82 -56.90 -42.80 -58.93
C ARG A 82 -55.57 -42.08 -59.20
N LEU A 83 -55.23 -41.84 -60.47
CA LEU A 83 -54.04 -41.08 -60.83
C LEU A 83 -54.17 -39.61 -60.44
N GLU A 84 -55.34 -38.99 -60.65
CA GLU A 84 -55.60 -37.59 -60.27
C GLU A 84 -55.49 -37.38 -58.75
N THR A 85 -56.07 -38.29 -57.96
CA THR A 85 -55.95 -38.25 -56.49
C THR A 85 -54.50 -38.47 -56.03
N SER A 86 -53.76 -39.38 -56.66
CA SER A 86 -52.33 -39.56 -56.39
C SER A 86 -51.50 -38.32 -56.76
N LEU A 87 -51.85 -37.64 -57.85
CA LEU A 87 -51.16 -36.41 -58.28
C LEU A 87 -51.44 -35.26 -57.31
N ALA A 88 -52.69 -35.11 -56.86
CA ALA A 88 -53.08 -34.11 -55.87
C ALA A 88 -52.32 -34.30 -54.55
N THR A 89 -52.27 -35.53 -54.03
CA THR A 89 -51.52 -35.83 -52.79
C THR A 89 -50.01 -35.60 -52.93
N LEU A 90 -49.44 -35.93 -54.10
CA LEU A 90 -48.03 -35.64 -54.39
C LEU A 90 -47.75 -34.13 -54.47
N GLN A 91 -48.67 -33.37 -55.05
CA GLN A 91 -48.58 -31.92 -55.15
C GLN A 91 -48.62 -31.25 -53.77
N GLU A 92 -49.54 -31.68 -52.90
CA GLU A 92 -49.61 -31.21 -51.51
C GLU A 92 -48.32 -31.53 -50.74
N ALA A 93 -47.78 -32.75 -50.89
CA ALA A 93 -46.53 -33.14 -50.27
C ALA A 93 -45.35 -32.30 -50.77
N HIS A 94 -45.30 -32.02 -52.08
CA HIS A 94 -44.29 -31.15 -52.69
C HIS A 94 -44.36 -29.74 -52.09
N ASP A 95 -45.54 -29.13 -52.00
CA ASP A 95 -45.71 -27.78 -51.49
C ASP A 95 -45.39 -27.68 -49.99
N ALA A 96 -45.73 -28.72 -49.22
CA ALA A 96 -45.34 -28.84 -47.82
C ALA A 96 -43.82 -28.93 -47.64
N LEU A 97 -43.13 -29.74 -48.46
CA LEU A 97 -41.67 -29.84 -48.45
C LEU A 97 -41.01 -28.53 -48.87
N LEU A 98 -41.55 -27.84 -49.87
CA LEU A 98 -41.07 -26.54 -50.31
C LEU A 98 -41.22 -25.48 -49.22
N GLY A 99 -42.34 -25.49 -48.48
CA GLY A 99 -42.54 -24.66 -47.29
C GLY A 99 -41.50 -24.94 -46.20
N LYS A 100 -41.26 -26.21 -45.86
CA LYS A 100 -40.22 -26.62 -44.90
C LYS A 100 -38.81 -26.22 -45.34
N ASN A 101 -38.51 -26.32 -46.64
CA ASN A 101 -37.21 -25.93 -47.17
C ASN A 101 -36.98 -24.41 -47.01
N LYS A 102 -38.02 -23.59 -47.27
CA LYS A 102 -37.98 -22.14 -47.02
C LYS A 102 -37.70 -21.80 -45.56
N THR A 103 -38.41 -22.43 -44.62
CA THR A 103 -38.22 -22.18 -43.17
C THR A 103 -36.86 -22.68 -42.66
N MET A 104 -36.36 -23.78 -43.21
CA MET A 104 -35.02 -24.27 -42.91
C MET A 104 -33.94 -23.29 -43.41
N ASN A 105 -34.09 -22.76 -44.62
CA ASN A 105 -33.14 -21.79 -45.18
C ASN A 105 -33.10 -20.47 -44.39
N THR A 106 -34.25 -19.97 -43.92
CA THR A 106 -34.29 -18.79 -43.06
C THR A 106 -33.60 -19.06 -41.72
N THR A 107 -33.85 -20.22 -41.12
CA THR A 107 -33.21 -20.65 -39.86
C THR A 107 -31.69 -20.77 -40.01
N LEU A 108 -31.21 -21.37 -41.10
CA LEU A 108 -29.77 -21.49 -41.39
C LEU A 108 -29.12 -20.12 -41.62
N SER A 109 -29.81 -19.19 -42.30
CA SER A 109 -29.32 -17.82 -42.50
C SER A 109 -29.18 -17.07 -41.16
N LEU A 110 -30.17 -17.18 -40.27
CA LEU A 110 -30.10 -16.58 -38.93
C LEU A 110 -28.99 -17.19 -38.09
N LYS A 111 -28.84 -18.53 -38.12
CA LYS A 111 -27.77 -19.23 -37.41
C LYS A 111 -26.38 -18.76 -37.86
N ARG A 112 -26.15 -18.65 -39.18
CA ARG A 112 -24.88 -18.14 -39.73
C ARG A 112 -24.58 -16.71 -39.26
N LYS A 113 -25.59 -15.83 -39.26
CA LYS A 113 -25.43 -14.45 -38.74
C LYS A 113 -25.09 -14.44 -37.25
N ALA A 114 -25.76 -15.27 -36.44
CA ALA A 114 -25.46 -15.40 -35.03
C ALA A 114 -24.03 -15.93 -34.80
N GLU A 115 -23.59 -16.96 -35.53
CA GLU A 115 -22.23 -17.50 -35.46
C GLU A 115 -21.17 -16.43 -35.78
N THR A 116 -21.40 -15.60 -36.80
CA THR A 116 -20.48 -14.48 -37.10
C THR A 116 -20.44 -13.46 -35.97
N SER A 117 -21.59 -13.11 -35.38
CA SER A 117 -21.66 -12.18 -34.24
C SER A 117 -20.93 -12.73 -33.01
N TYR A 118 -21.18 -14.00 -32.64
CA TYR A 118 -20.51 -14.65 -31.52
C TYR A 118 -19.01 -14.79 -31.74
N SER A 119 -18.57 -15.07 -32.97
CA SER A 119 -17.14 -15.12 -33.32
C SER A 119 -16.49 -13.76 -33.08
N GLU A 120 -17.10 -12.67 -33.55
CA GLU A 120 -16.61 -11.32 -33.31
C GLU A 120 -16.54 -10.97 -31.82
N GLU A 121 -17.61 -11.22 -31.07
CA GLU A 121 -17.65 -11.01 -29.62
C GLU A 121 -16.55 -11.80 -28.90
N ARG A 122 -16.34 -13.05 -29.28
CA ARG A 122 -15.27 -13.89 -28.72
C ARG A 122 -13.89 -13.28 -28.99
N THR A 123 -13.65 -12.73 -30.19
CA THR A 123 -12.38 -12.04 -30.47
C THR A 123 -12.22 -10.75 -29.65
N ARG A 124 -13.30 -9.97 -29.46
CA ARG A 124 -13.30 -8.76 -28.62
C ARG A 124 -13.02 -9.10 -27.16
N ALA A 125 -13.68 -10.14 -26.63
CA ALA A 125 -13.47 -10.64 -25.28
C ALA A 125 -12.03 -11.11 -25.07
N ARG A 126 -11.46 -11.91 -25.99
CA ARG A 126 -10.06 -12.33 -25.95
C ARG A 126 -9.08 -11.15 -25.94
N LYS A 127 -9.32 -10.13 -26.77
CA LYS A 127 -8.50 -8.91 -26.78
C LYS A 127 -8.59 -8.16 -25.44
N ARG A 128 -9.77 -8.12 -24.82
CA ARG A 128 -9.97 -7.49 -23.50
C ARG A 128 -9.28 -8.26 -22.38
N ILE A 129 -9.37 -9.58 -22.36
CA ILE A 129 -8.65 -10.44 -21.40
C ILE A 129 -7.14 -10.16 -21.46
N ARG A 130 -6.55 -10.18 -22.67
CA ARG A 130 -5.12 -9.88 -22.85
C ARG A 130 -4.71 -8.47 -22.41
N ARG A 131 -5.62 -7.49 -22.44
CA ARG A 131 -5.34 -6.14 -21.92
C ARG A 131 -5.33 -6.16 -20.39
N LEU A 132 -6.35 -6.78 -19.79
CA LEU A 132 -6.48 -6.89 -18.35
C LEU A 132 -5.34 -7.69 -17.72
N GLU A 133 -4.84 -8.73 -18.39
CA GLU A 133 -3.66 -9.48 -17.96
C GLU A 133 -2.41 -8.59 -17.92
N ARG A 134 -2.13 -7.84 -19.00
CA ARG A 134 -1.02 -6.87 -19.03
C ARG A 134 -1.17 -5.78 -17.97
N ASP A 135 -2.37 -5.26 -17.77
CA ASP A 135 -2.64 -4.25 -16.75
C ASP A 135 -2.44 -4.83 -15.34
N ARG A 136 -2.75 -6.11 -15.13
CA ARG A 136 -2.47 -6.82 -13.87
C ARG A 136 -0.97 -7.02 -13.67
N ASP A 137 -0.26 -7.46 -14.69
CA ASP A 137 1.19 -7.71 -14.62
C ASP A 137 1.97 -6.42 -14.36
N THR A 138 1.62 -5.35 -15.07
CA THR A 138 2.23 -4.02 -14.84
C THR A 138 1.94 -3.52 -13.43
N LYS A 139 0.69 -3.64 -12.94
CA LYS A 139 0.37 -3.30 -11.55
C LYS A 139 1.16 -4.14 -10.55
N ALA A 140 1.23 -5.46 -10.75
CA ALA A 140 2.00 -6.36 -9.89
C ALA A 140 3.50 -6.02 -9.88
N GLN A 141 4.07 -5.67 -11.04
CA GLN A 141 5.47 -5.26 -11.16
C GLN A 141 5.70 -3.91 -10.45
N THR A 142 4.82 -2.93 -10.64
CA THR A 142 4.95 -1.63 -9.96
C THR A 142 4.81 -1.76 -8.44
N SER A 143 3.90 -2.61 -7.95
CA SER A 143 3.74 -2.84 -6.52
C SER A 143 4.93 -3.63 -5.95
N ALA A 144 5.47 -4.61 -6.68
CA ALA A 144 6.67 -5.33 -6.28
C ALA A 144 7.90 -4.40 -6.22
N ALA A 145 8.07 -3.51 -7.21
CA ALA A 145 9.13 -2.52 -7.21
C ALA A 145 9.00 -1.53 -6.05
N ALA A 146 7.79 -1.05 -5.76
CA ALA A 146 7.53 -0.18 -4.62
C ALA A 146 7.82 -0.89 -3.28
N ALA A 147 7.43 -2.16 -3.14
CA ALA A 147 7.75 -2.96 -1.96
C ALA A 147 9.26 -3.17 -1.79
N ALA A 148 9.97 -3.50 -2.86
CA ALA A 148 11.43 -3.63 -2.84
C ALA A 148 12.13 -2.32 -2.46
N HIS A 149 11.64 -1.18 -2.96
CA HIS A 149 12.17 0.13 -2.59
C HIS A 149 11.94 0.42 -1.09
N MET A 150 10.74 0.20 -0.57
CA MET A 150 10.45 0.38 0.86
C MET A 150 11.33 -0.52 1.73
N GLN A 151 11.55 -1.77 1.32
CA GLN A 151 12.41 -2.69 2.05
C GLN A 151 13.87 -2.19 2.11
N SER A 152 14.40 -1.69 1.00
CA SER A 152 15.74 -1.08 0.95
C SER A 152 15.85 0.16 1.84
N VAL A 153 14.80 0.99 1.89
CA VAL A 153 14.76 2.16 2.80
C VAL A 153 14.76 1.71 4.27
N ILE A 154 13.97 0.70 4.62
CA ILE A 154 13.93 0.14 5.98
C ILE A 154 15.30 -0.41 6.39
N GLU A 155 15.97 -1.16 5.52
CA GLU A 155 17.31 -1.69 5.79
C GLU A 155 18.33 -0.57 6.00
N THR A 156 18.28 0.46 5.16
CA THR A 156 19.14 1.65 5.30
C THR A 156 18.86 2.35 6.64
N GLN A 157 17.60 2.59 6.98
CA GLN A 157 17.22 3.22 8.25
C GLN A 157 17.66 2.39 9.45
N ASN A 158 17.47 1.07 9.41
CA ASN A 158 17.94 0.17 10.47
C ASN A 158 19.46 0.26 10.66
N SER A 159 20.23 0.29 9.56
CA SER A 159 21.69 0.47 9.65
C SER A 159 22.08 1.80 10.31
N THR A 160 21.37 2.89 9.98
CA THR A 160 21.61 4.20 10.60
C THR A 160 21.24 4.22 12.08
N ILE A 161 20.12 3.60 12.46
CA ILE A 161 19.70 3.46 13.87
C ILE A 161 20.74 2.68 14.66
N SER A 162 21.26 1.58 14.11
CA SER A 162 22.32 0.81 14.74
C SER A 162 23.60 1.63 14.95
N SER A 163 24.03 2.41 13.96
CA SER A 163 25.19 3.31 14.10
C SER A 163 24.97 4.37 15.18
N LEU A 164 23.83 5.05 15.16
CA LEU A 164 23.51 6.09 16.14
C LEU A 164 23.38 5.52 17.56
N SER A 165 22.82 4.33 17.71
CA SER A 165 22.74 3.63 18.99
C SER A 165 24.12 3.31 19.55
N PHE A 166 25.04 2.87 18.68
CA PHE A 166 26.44 2.64 19.05
C PHE A 166 27.16 3.93 19.47
N ASP A 167 27.00 5.00 18.69
CA ASP A 167 27.57 6.31 19.00
C ASP A 167 27.02 6.86 20.32
N PHE A 168 25.71 6.72 20.55
CA PHE A 168 25.06 7.11 21.78
C PHE A 168 25.59 6.33 22.99
N ALA A 169 25.70 5.00 22.87
CA ALA A 169 26.28 4.16 23.93
C ALA A 169 27.72 4.57 24.26
N THR A 170 28.52 4.86 23.22
CA THR A 170 29.91 5.32 23.37
C THR A 170 29.98 6.69 24.06
N ALA A 171 29.15 7.64 23.64
CA ALA A 171 29.06 8.96 24.27
C ALA A 171 28.62 8.87 25.73
N ASN A 172 27.64 8.02 26.03
CA ASN A 172 27.14 7.82 27.39
C ASN A 172 28.21 7.18 28.29
N ALA A 173 28.97 6.20 27.78
CA ALA A 173 30.11 5.63 28.50
C ALA A 173 31.19 6.67 28.80
N ARG A 174 31.49 7.56 27.85
CA ARG A 174 32.43 8.67 28.06
C ARG A 174 31.92 9.64 29.13
N LEU A 175 30.64 9.98 29.11
CA LEU A 175 30.03 10.88 30.09
C LEU A 175 30.16 10.28 31.50
N HIS A 176 29.83 9.01 31.68
CA HIS A 176 30.02 8.32 32.96
C HIS A 176 31.49 8.23 33.38
N ALA A 177 32.42 8.05 32.43
CA ALA A 177 33.85 8.13 32.74
C ALA A 177 34.23 9.53 33.25
N TYR A 178 33.77 10.61 32.60
CA TYR A 178 34.00 11.98 33.06
C TYR A 178 33.43 12.24 34.46
N GLU A 179 32.20 11.77 34.75
CA GLU A 179 31.57 11.88 36.07
C GLU A 179 32.39 11.18 37.17
N ASN A 180 32.94 10.01 36.86
CA ASN A 180 33.68 9.18 37.82
C ASN A 180 35.14 9.61 37.98
N GLU A 181 35.81 10.04 36.90
CA GLU A 181 37.28 9.98 36.82
C GLU A 181 37.97 11.27 37.27
N THR A 182 37.34 12.46 37.28
CA THR A 182 38.15 13.70 37.37
C THR A 182 37.69 14.79 38.32
N HIS A 183 36.40 14.89 38.67
CA HIS A 183 35.96 15.97 39.55
C HIS A 183 35.67 15.54 40.98
N THR A 184 34.98 14.42 41.19
CA THR A 184 34.53 14.08 42.55
C THR A 184 35.70 13.69 43.45
N THR A 185 36.59 12.80 43.02
CA THR A 185 37.68 12.30 43.86
C THR A 185 38.79 13.33 44.06
N ALA A 186 39.26 13.96 42.97
CA ALA A 186 40.33 14.96 43.03
C ALA A 186 39.91 16.21 43.82
N LEU A 187 38.69 16.74 43.60
CA LEU A 187 38.19 17.87 44.39
C LEU A 187 37.94 17.47 45.85
N THR A 188 37.43 16.27 46.12
CA THR A 188 37.23 15.81 47.51
C THR A 188 38.56 15.68 48.25
N VAL A 189 39.61 15.16 47.60
CA VAL A 189 40.95 15.07 48.19
C VAL A 189 41.55 16.47 48.38
N ALA A 190 41.43 17.36 47.41
CA ALA A 190 41.92 18.74 47.52
C ALA A 190 41.20 19.51 48.64
N LEU A 191 39.86 19.41 48.69
CA LEU A 191 39.04 20.01 49.74
C LEU A 191 39.48 19.50 51.11
N ARG A 192 39.64 18.18 51.28
CA ARG A 192 40.12 17.58 52.53
C ARG A 192 41.50 18.10 52.94
N ARG A 193 42.45 18.18 52.00
CA ARG A 193 43.79 18.76 52.25
C ARG A 193 43.71 20.21 52.70
N THR A 194 42.87 21.03 52.05
CA THR A 194 42.69 22.44 52.45
C THR A 194 42.02 22.57 53.82
N GLN A 195 41.07 21.69 54.14
CA GLN A 195 40.41 21.62 55.44
C GLN A 195 41.42 21.28 56.54
N ASP A 196 42.28 20.28 56.31
CA ASP A 196 43.32 19.86 57.23
C ASP A 196 44.36 20.97 57.46
N LEU A 197 44.78 21.66 56.39
CA LEU A 197 45.69 22.80 56.48
C LEU A 197 45.07 23.95 57.29
N LEU A 198 43.80 24.29 57.03
CA LEU A 198 43.07 25.32 57.77
C LEU A 198 42.96 24.98 59.27
N ASN A 199 42.69 23.71 59.59
CA ASN A 199 42.64 23.26 60.97
C ASN A 199 44.02 23.37 61.63
N GLY A 200 45.08 23.01 60.92
CA GLY A 200 46.47 23.18 61.38
C GLY A 200 46.83 24.64 61.65
N THR A 201 46.50 25.56 60.74
CA THR A 201 46.79 27.00 60.93
C THR A 201 45.96 27.60 62.06
N ARG A 202 44.70 27.20 62.23
CA ARG A 202 43.87 27.60 63.39
C ARG A 202 44.49 27.15 64.72
N GLN A 203 45.00 25.93 64.79
CA GLN A 203 45.69 25.43 65.99
C GLN A 203 46.98 26.22 66.29
N GLN A 204 47.77 26.53 65.25
CA GLN A 204 48.98 27.36 65.39
C GLN A 204 48.65 28.78 65.86
N LEU A 205 47.62 29.40 65.27
CA LEU A 205 47.13 30.72 65.66
C LEU A 205 46.75 30.72 67.15
N TYR A 206 45.92 29.78 67.58
CA TYR A 206 45.52 29.62 68.98
C TYR A 206 46.72 29.45 69.92
N ALA A 207 47.71 28.64 69.53
CA ALA A 207 48.93 28.46 70.31
C ALA A 207 49.74 29.76 70.41
N SER A 208 49.87 30.52 69.32
CA SER A 208 50.58 31.80 69.28
C SER A 208 49.88 32.88 70.12
N GLU A 209 48.55 32.98 70.05
CA GLU A 209 47.75 33.87 70.90
C GLU A 209 47.93 33.55 72.39
N LYS A 210 47.93 32.26 72.75
CA LYS A 210 48.16 31.83 74.14
C LYS A 210 49.58 32.14 74.63
N ARG A 211 50.58 32.08 73.75
CA ARG A 211 51.96 32.51 74.07
C ARG A 211 52.04 34.02 74.24
N SER A 212 51.44 34.78 73.33
CA SER A 212 51.37 36.25 73.40
C SER A 212 50.70 36.73 74.69
N LYS A 213 49.55 36.16 75.07
CA LYS A 213 48.87 36.46 76.35
C LYS A 213 49.77 36.19 77.56
N ARG A 214 50.50 35.07 77.57
CA ARG A 214 51.46 34.74 78.64
C ARG A 214 52.63 35.72 78.68
N ALA A 215 53.19 36.08 77.54
CA ALA A 215 54.26 37.07 77.44
C ALA A 215 53.79 38.46 77.91
N GLN A 216 52.57 38.88 77.55
CA GLN A 216 51.98 40.14 78.02
C GLN A 216 51.78 40.14 79.55
N LEU A 217 51.31 39.03 80.12
CA LEU A 217 51.19 38.90 81.57
C LEU A 217 52.57 38.97 82.24
N SER A 218 53.54 38.22 81.73
CA SER A 218 54.92 38.25 82.21
C SER A 218 55.52 39.67 82.13
N TYR A 219 55.35 40.36 81.00
CA TYR A 219 55.78 41.75 80.82
C TYR A 219 55.11 42.70 81.81
N LYS A 220 53.80 42.58 82.04
CA LYS A 220 53.09 43.37 83.06
C LYS A 220 53.66 43.12 84.45
N THR A 221 53.96 41.86 84.79
CA THR A 221 54.57 41.51 86.07
C THR A 221 55.98 42.08 86.21
N THR A 222 56.84 41.91 85.20
CA THR A 222 58.21 42.45 85.23
C THR A 222 58.22 43.98 85.21
N LYS A 223 57.29 44.60 84.47
CA LYS A 223 57.13 46.06 84.45
C LYS A 223 56.70 46.59 85.81
N ARG A 224 55.74 45.94 86.49
CA ARG A 224 55.39 46.30 87.87
C ARG A 224 56.57 46.20 88.81
N ALA A 225 57.32 45.10 88.77
CA ALA A 225 58.53 44.93 89.58
C ALA A 225 59.59 46.01 89.26
N TYR A 226 59.75 46.38 87.99
CA TYR A 226 60.62 47.48 87.59
C TYR A 226 60.11 48.84 88.09
N ASP A 227 58.82 49.13 87.96
CA ASP A 227 58.21 50.39 88.42
C ASP A 227 58.32 50.50 89.96
N GLU A 228 58.17 49.39 90.70
CA GLU A 228 58.44 49.31 92.15
C GLU A 228 59.90 49.61 92.48
N LEU A 229 60.85 49.03 91.74
CA LEU A 229 62.29 49.30 91.90
C LEU A 229 62.67 50.73 91.49
N ARG A 230 61.99 51.32 90.50
CA ARG A 230 62.25 52.68 90.01
C ARG A 230 61.83 53.76 91.01
N VAL A 231 60.78 53.51 91.79
CA VAL A 231 60.31 54.40 92.87
C VAL A 231 61.05 54.11 94.19
N TRP A 232 61.99 53.15 94.20
CA TRP A 232 62.79 52.84 95.37
C TRP A 232 63.61 54.05 95.80
N LYS A 233 63.19 54.68 96.90
CA LYS A 233 63.96 55.69 97.62
C LYS A 233 64.80 54.96 98.67
N PRO A 234 66.13 54.82 98.47
CA PRO A 234 66.99 54.17 99.46
C PRO A 234 66.98 54.94 100.79
N THR A 235 66.70 56.24 100.74
CA THR A 235 66.55 57.14 101.88
C THR A 235 65.24 57.91 101.78
N GLU A 236 64.37 57.77 102.79
CA GLU A 236 63.28 58.72 103.02
C GLU A 236 63.74 59.63 104.16
N SER A 237 63.73 60.95 103.94
CA SER A 237 64.05 61.93 104.99
C SER A 237 65.43 61.73 105.67
N GLY A 238 66.41 61.20 104.93
CA GLY A 238 67.79 61.03 105.42
C GLY A 238 68.06 59.74 106.20
N GLU A 239 67.03 58.92 106.44
CA GLU A 239 67.21 57.59 107.03
C GLU A 239 67.05 56.48 105.99
N PHE A 240 67.95 55.49 106.03
CA PHE A 240 67.83 54.29 105.20
C PHE A 240 66.55 53.54 105.54
N THR A 241 65.73 53.23 104.54
CA THR A 241 64.52 52.39 104.71
C THR A 241 64.91 50.97 105.19
N ASN A 242 64.05 50.26 105.91
CA ASN A 242 64.39 48.92 106.44
C ASN A 242 64.89 47.95 105.35
N VAL A 243 64.35 48.03 104.14
CA VAL A 243 64.76 47.22 102.98
C VAL A 243 66.18 47.55 102.51
N SER A 244 66.56 48.84 102.49
CA SER A 244 67.93 49.25 102.15
C SER A 244 68.94 48.85 103.24
N ARG A 245 68.55 48.84 104.52
CA ARG A 245 69.37 48.29 105.62
C ARG A 245 69.57 46.78 105.50
N GLU A 246 68.55 46.05 105.05
CA GLU A 246 68.64 44.60 104.82
C GLU A 246 69.55 44.26 103.64
N LEU A 247 69.48 45.04 102.54
CA LEU A 247 70.41 44.93 101.43
C LEU A 247 71.86 45.22 101.85
N VAL A 248 72.09 46.26 102.66
CA VAL A 248 73.39 46.58 103.27
C VAL A 248 73.92 45.40 104.10
N ARG A 249 73.05 44.77 104.92
CA ARG A 249 73.42 43.58 105.70
C ARG A 249 73.79 42.40 104.80
N ASN A 250 72.99 42.11 103.78
CA ASN A 250 73.25 40.99 102.86
C ASN A 250 74.54 41.19 102.05
N LEU A 251 74.81 42.42 101.60
CA LEU A 251 76.08 42.77 100.93
C LEU A 251 77.29 42.69 101.87
N SER A 252 77.11 43.04 103.15
CA SER A 252 78.15 42.84 104.16
C SER A 252 78.40 41.36 104.43
N TYR A 253 77.35 40.52 104.43
CA TYR A 253 77.46 39.07 104.62
C TYR A 253 78.15 38.36 103.45
N THR A 254 78.02 38.87 102.22
CA THR A 254 78.71 38.33 101.03
C THR A 254 80.16 38.82 100.87
N GLY A 255 80.72 39.50 101.88
CA GLY A 255 82.13 39.88 101.94
C GLY A 255 82.46 41.28 101.40
N CYS A 256 81.46 42.13 101.17
CA CYS A 256 81.71 43.52 100.79
C CYS A 256 82.17 44.31 102.05
N ALA A 257 83.40 44.84 102.03
CA ALA A 257 83.96 45.57 103.17
C ALA A 257 83.08 46.76 103.57
N ALA A 258 82.79 46.93 104.87
CA ALA A 258 81.80 47.89 105.40
C ALA A 258 81.95 49.33 104.88
N GLY A 259 83.18 49.81 104.68
CA GLY A 259 83.45 51.16 104.12
C GLY A 259 83.19 51.31 102.62
N LYS A 260 82.97 50.21 101.88
CA LYS A 260 82.70 50.19 100.44
C LYS A 260 81.25 49.86 100.10
N VAL A 261 80.39 49.60 101.09
CA VAL A 261 78.99 49.21 100.85
C VAL A 261 78.20 50.34 100.20
N ALA A 262 78.39 51.60 100.63
CA ALA A 262 77.76 52.75 99.98
C ALA A 262 78.20 52.92 98.51
N PHE A 263 79.50 52.69 98.23
CA PHE A 263 80.04 52.71 96.86
C PHE A 263 79.52 51.53 96.02
N ALA A 264 79.37 50.34 96.60
CA ALA A 264 78.81 49.17 95.92
C ALA A 264 77.33 49.36 95.58
N ILE A 265 76.54 49.95 96.49
CA ILE A 265 75.13 50.28 96.26
C ILE A 265 75.00 51.35 95.18
N SER A 266 75.80 52.43 95.25
CA SER A 266 75.83 53.47 94.22
C SER A 266 76.27 52.93 92.85
N SER A 267 77.30 52.07 92.81
CA SER A 267 77.79 51.44 91.58
C SER A 267 76.77 50.47 90.99
N CYS A 268 76.07 49.68 91.81
CA CYS A 268 74.97 48.82 91.37
C CYS A 268 73.82 49.65 90.79
N ALA A 269 73.37 50.68 91.49
CA ALA A 269 72.30 51.55 91.01
C ALA A 269 72.65 52.21 89.68
N LYS A 270 73.90 52.70 89.56
CA LYS A 270 74.43 53.28 88.32
C LYS A 270 74.54 52.25 87.19
N ALA A 271 74.90 50.99 87.49
CA ALA A 271 74.90 49.89 86.53
C ALA A 271 73.49 49.50 86.06
N PHE A 272 72.46 49.71 86.90
CA PHE A 272 71.05 49.57 86.54
C PHE A 272 70.44 50.86 85.94
N GLY A 273 71.25 51.89 85.66
CA GLY A 273 70.81 53.15 85.05
C GLY A 273 69.95 54.03 85.96
N ILE A 274 69.98 53.79 87.27
CA ILE A 274 69.30 54.60 88.28
C ILE A 274 70.27 55.68 88.75
N GLU A 275 69.96 56.93 88.43
CA GLU A 275 70.65 58.09 89.03
C GLU A 275 70.18 58.23 90.49
N ILE A 276 71.08 57.93 91.43
CA ILE A 276 70.93 58.20 92.87
C ILE A 276 71.55 59.56 93.19
#